data_AF-A0AAV5SFW7-F1
#
_entry.id   AF-A0AAV5SFW7-F1
#
_cell.length_a   1.000
_cell.length_b   1.000
_cell.length_c   1.000
_cell.angle_alpha   90.00
_cell.angle_beta   90.00
_cell.angle_gamma   90.00
#
_symmetry.space_group_name_H-M   'P 1'
#
loop_
_entity.id
_entity.type
_entity.pdbx_description
1 polymer ?
#
loop_
_entity_poly.entity_id
_entity_poly.type
_entity_poly.pdbx_seq_one_letter_code
_entity_poly.pdbx_strand_id
1 'polypeptide(L)'
;SIAAAADHHAAARLRLNRLFFLKAGNTTKQIIDHLVPDLNHPTVNVTFFHYFTIQIPWMNIAEFDFPRTRFSVSNDGLVWNSAGGRVGVALEFAVSTSDGKSTSAL
;
A
#
# COMPACT_ATOMS: atom_id res chain seq x y z
N SER A 1 38.13 -21.90 12.54
CA SER A 1 37.09 -22.94 12.45
C SER A 1 36.20 -22.84 13.67
N ILE A 2 35.02 -22.20 13.53
CA ILE A 2 33.96 -22.29 14.54
C ILE A 2 32.66 -22.51 13.77
N ALA A 3 32.50 -23.72 13.26
CA ALA A 3 31.19 -24.23 12.92
C ALA A 3 30.53 -24.60 14.24
N ALA A 4 29.88 -23.64 14.89
CA ALA A 4 28.97 -23.93 15.98
C ALA A 4 27.77 -24.66 15.35
N ALA A 5 27.72 -25.97 15.61
CA ALA A 5 26.62 -26.83 15.23
C ALA A 5 25.31 -26.22 15.75
N ALA A 6 24.47 -25.77 14.82
CA ALA A 6 23.10 -25.44 15.13
C ALA A 6 22.39 -26.77 15.42
N ASP A 7 22.18 -27.07 16.70
CA ASP A 7 21.34 -28.18 17.13
C ASP A 7 19.93 -27.95 16.62
N HIS A 8 19.54 -28.77 15.64
CA HIS A 8 18.32 -28.65 14.89
C HIS A 8 17.37 -29.79 15.22
N HIS A 9 16.84 -29.80 16.44
CA HIS A 9 15.75 -30.70 16.83
C HIS A 9 14.38 -30.13 16.40
N ALA A 10 14.22 -29.88 15.10
CA ALA A 10 12.91 -29.58 14.54
C ALA A 10 12.24 -30.89 14.13
N ALA A 11 11.07 -31.20 14.71
CA ALA A 11 10.29 -32.41 14.38
C ALA A 11 9.88 -32.46 12.89
N ALA A 12 9.82 -31.31 12.22
CA ALA A 12 9.69 -31.19 10.78
C ALA A 12 10.35 -29.90 10.29
N ARG A 13 10.89 -29.93 9.07
CA ARG A 13 11.49 -28.77 8.39
C ARG A 13 10.79 -28.55 7.07
N LEU A 14 10.26 -27.34 6.88
CA LEU A 14 9.63 -26.94 5.63
C LEU A 14 10.54 -25.94 4.91
N ARG A 15 10.92 -26.28 3.69
CA ARG A 15 11.75 -25.41 2.84
C ARG A 15 10.90 -24.84 1.72
N LEU A 16 10.69 -23.53 1.77
CA LEU A 16 10.02 -22.79 0.71
C LEU A 16 10.99 -22.56 -0.45
N ASN A 17 10.57 -22.91 -1.66
CA ASN A 17 11.38 -22.75 -2.86
C ASN A 17 11.01 -21.47 -3.61
N ARG A 18 11.78 -21.12 -4.64
CA ARG A 18 11.55 -19.92 -5.45
C ARG A 18 10.15 -19.89 -6.09
N LEU A 19 9.62 -21.04 -6.51
CA LEU A 19 8.29 -21.13 -7.14
C LEU A 19 7.18 -20.74 -6.16
N PHE A 20 7.31 -21.11 -4.88
CA PHE A 20 6.40 -20.66 -3.83
C PHE A 20 6.34 -19.13 -3.77
N PHE A 21 7.50 -18.46 -3.75
CA PHE A 21 7.56 -16.99 -3.69
C PHE A 21 7.05 -16.30 -4.96
N LEU A 22 7.25 -16.90 -6.14
CA LEU A 22 6.65 -16.41 -7.38
C LEU A 22 5.11 -16.50 -7.33
N LYS A 23 4.58 -17.64 -6.84
CA LYS A 23 3.14 -17.81 -6.69
C LYS A 23 2.55 -16.88 -5.64
N ALA A 24 3.24 -16.72 -4.50
CA ALA A 24 2.88 -15.76 -3.47
C ALA A 24 2.80 -14.33 -4.02
N GLY A 25 3.71 -13.94 -4.93
CA GLY A 25 3.68 -12.66 -5.64
C GLY A 25 2.36 -12.41 -6.37
N ASN A 26 1.90 -13.39 -7.14
CA ASN A 26 0.65 -13.28 -7.89
C ASN A 26 -0.57 -13.25 -6.98
N THR A 27 -0.60 -14.09 -5.93
CA THR A 27 -1.69 -14.09 -4.96
C THR A 27 -1.75 -12.79 -4.14
N THR A 28 -0.59 -12.21 -3.83
CA THR A 28 -0.51 -10.92 -3.13
C THR A 28 -1.22 -9.82 -3.92
N LYS A 29 -1.07 -9.81 -5.25
CA LYS A 29 -1.82 -8.88 -6.10
C LYS A 29 -3.33 -9.02 -5.95
N GLN A 30 -3.85 -10.24 -6.02
CA GLN A 30 -5.29 -10.47 -5.86
C GLN A 30 -5.83 -10.03 -4.49
N ILE A 31 -5.06 -10.27 -3.42
CA ILE A 31 -5.43 -9.85 -2.07
C ILE A 31 -5.50 -8.32 -2.00
N ILE A 32 -4.50 -7.65 -2.53
CA ILE A 32 -4.43 -6.18 -2.47
C ILE A 32 -5.50 -5.54 -3.34
N ASP A 33 -5.73 -6.05 -4.55
CA ASP A 33 -6.80 -5.57 -5.44
C ASP A 33 -8.18 -5.66 -4.75
N HIS A 34 -8.35 -6.62 -3.84
CA HIS A 34 -9.57 -6.76 -3.03
C HIS A 34 -9.59 -5.84 -1.80
N LEU A 35 -8.46 -5.66 -1.10
CA LEU A 35 -8.41 -4.91 0.16
C LEU A 35 -8.31 -3.39 -0.01
N VAL A 36 -7.65 -2.93 -1.08
CA VAL A 36 -7.35 -1.51 -1.26
C VAL A 36 -8.60 -0.63 -1.43
N PRO A 37 -9.64 -1.04 -2.19
CA PRO A 37 -10.87 -0.26 -2.29
C PRO A 37 -11.61 -0.08 -0.94
N ASP A 38 -11.42 -1.00 0.00
CA ASP A 38 -12.08 -0.99 1.30
C ASP A 38 -11.28 -0.21 2.37
N LEU A 39 -10.14 0.40 2.00
CA LEU A 39 -9.35 1.20 2.93
C LEU A 39 -10.09 2.49 3.27
N ASN A 40 -10.39 2.67 4.55
CA ASN A 40 -10.95 3.92 5.04
C ASN A 40 -9.92 5.05 4.88
N HIS A 41 -10.31 6.09 4.13
CA HIS A 41 -9.50 7.28 3.94
C HIS A 41 -9.98 8.41 4.85
N PRO A 42 -9.10 9.03 5.65
CA PRO A 42 -9.49 10.15 6.49
C PRO A 42 -9.79 11.38 5.63
N THR A 43 -10.75 12.20 6.07
CA THR A 43 -10.97 13.54 5.51
C THR A 43 -9.71 14.38 5.69
N VAL A 44 -9.25 15.01 4.62
CA VAL A 44 -8.07 15.88 4.63
C VAL A 44 -8.52 17.34 4.49
N ASN A 45 -8.09 18.18 5.43
CA ASN A 45 -8.34 19.61 5.40
C ASN A 45 -7.01 20.35 5.34
N VAL A 46 -6.82 21.19 4.31
CA VAL A 46 -5.60 21.99 4.13
C VAL A 46 -5.99 23.45 3.98
N THR A 47 -5.48 24.30 4.87
CA THR A 47 -5.65 25.75 4.80
C THR A 47 -4.37 26.40 4.30
N PHE A 48 -4.47 27.18 3.23
CA PHE A 48 -3.34 27.89 2.64
C PHE A 48 -3.45 29.38 2.91
N PHE A 49 -2.42 29.91 3.57
CA PHE A 49 -2.21 31.35 3.79
C PHE A 49 -3.43 32.11 4.37
N HIS A 50 -4.35 31.44 5.06
CA HIS A 50 -5.60 31.99 5.61
C HIS A 50 -6.64 32.50 4.57
N TYR A 51 -6.40 32.34 3.27
CA TYR A 51 -7.29 32.85 2.23
C TYR A 51 -8.22 31.78 1.65
N PHE A 52 -7.77 30.53 1.61
CA PHE A 52 -8.57 29.42 1.11
C PHE A 52 -8.33 28.14 1.90
N THR A 53 -9.40 27.38 2.09
CA THR A 53 -9.39 26.05 2.70
C THR A 53 -9.89 25.04 1.68
N ILE A 54 -9.08 24.00 1.46
CA ILE A 54 -9.44 22.83 0.66
C ILE A 54 -9.85 21.73 1.62
N GLN A 55 -11.04 21.20 1.43
CA GLN A 55 -11.57 20.04 2.16
C GLN A 55 -11.71 18.89 1.18
N ILE A 56 -11.18 17.73 1.54
CA ILE A 56 -11.32 16.47 0.79
C ILE A 56 -12.18 15.55 1.66
N PRO A 57 -13.52 15.70 1.65
CA PRO A 57 -14.42 14.89 2.47
C PRO A 57 -14.41 13.42 2.06
N TRP A 58 -14.17 13.15 0.78
CA TRP A 58 -14.19 11.81 0.21
C TRP A 58 -12.99 11.59 -0.71
N MET A 59 -12.38 10.42 -0.55
CA MET A 59 -11.27 9.93 -1.36
C MET A 59 -11.41 8.42 -1.49
N ASN A 60 -11.17 7.88 -2.67
CA ASN A 60 -11.17 6.46 -2.96
C ASN A 60 -10.01 6.10 -3.89
N ILE A 61 -9.39 4.95 -3.67
CA ILE A 61 -8.40 4.40 -4.60
C ILE A 61 -9.17 3.67 -5.70
N ALA A 62 -9.32 4.32 -6.85
CA ALA A 62 -10.03 3.81 -8.00
C ALA A 62 -9.20 2.78 -8.79
N GLU A 63 -7.88 2.91 -8.77
CA GLU A 63 -6.96 1.96 -9.43
C GLU A 63 -5.74 1.71 -8.54
N PHE A 64 -5.36 0.45 -8.39
CA PHE A 64 -4.11 0.07 -7.71
C PHE A 64 -3.46 -1.04 -8.53
N ASP A 65 -2.33 -0.75 -9.18
CA ASP A 65 -1.56 -1.72 -9.96
C ASP A 65 -0.09 -1.69 -9.56
N PHE A 66 0.53 -2.87 -9.48
CA PHE A 66 1.91 -3.04 -9.02
C PHE A 66 2.48 -4.31 -9.67
N PRO A 67 2.80 -4.23 -10.98
CA PRO A 67 2.97 -5.37 -11.87
C PRO A 67 4.23 -6.20 -11.61
N ARG A 68 5.21 -5.65 -10.89
CA ARG A 68 6.48 -6.34 -10.60
C ARG A 68 6.67 -6.50 -9.11
N THR A 69 5.97 -7.48 -8.55
CA THR A 69 6.09 -7.88 -7.14
C THR A 69 7.14 -8.98 -6.98
N ARG A 70 8.06 -8.81 -6.02
CA ARG A 70 9.11 -9.78 -5.68
C ARG A 70 9.21 -9.96 -4.16
N PHE A 71 9.48 -11.19 -3.78
CA PHE A 71 9.83 -11.55 -2.41
C PHE A 71 11.30 -11.94 -2.35
N SER A 72 12.01 -11.41 -1.35
CA SER A 72 13.39 -11.77 -1.04
C SER A 72 13.53 -12.09 0.43
N VAL A 73 14.38 -13.05 0.76
CA VAL A 73 14.72 -13.37 2.15
C VAL A 73 15.97 -12.56 2.52
N SER A 74 15.89 -11.77 3.58
CA SER A 74 17.02 -11.09 4.21
C SER A 74 17.32 -11.72 5.57
N ASN A 75 18.38 -11.27 6.23
CA ASN A 75 18.69 -11.69 7.60
C ASN A 75 17.59 -11.28 8.60
N ASP A 76 16.80 -10.26 8.26
CA ASP A 76 15.73 -9.71 9.10
C ASP A 76 14.34 -10.30 8.78
N GLY A 77 14.24 -11.19 7.78
CA GLY A 77 13.01 -11.90 7.44
C GLY A 77 12.62 -11.83 5.96
N LEU A 78 11.31 -11.80 5.70
CA LEU A 78 10.77 -11.74 4.35
C LEU A 78 10.53 -10.29 3.94
N VAL A 79 11.17 -9.87 2.85
CA VAL A 79 10.98 -8.54 2.27
C VAL A 79 10.10 -8.66 1.03
N TRP A 80 9.03 -7.88 1.01
CA TRP A 80 8.18 -7.67 -0.15
C TRP A 80 8.56 -6.35 -0.82
N ASN A 81 8.93 -6.43 -2.10
CA ASN A 81 9.23 -5.27 -2.93
C ASN A 81 8.32 -5.26 -4.14
N SER A 82 7.74 -4.10 -4.48
CA SER A 82 7.03 -3.92 -5.73
C SER A 82 7.48 -2.66 -6.46
N ALA A 83 7.53 -2.71 -7.80
CA ALA A 83 8.08 -1.63 -8.62
C ALA A 83 7.31 -1.38 -9.92
N GLY A 84 7.20 -0.11 -10.30
CA GLY A 84 6.54 0.33 -11.53
C GLY A 84 5.02 0.22 -11.48
N GLY A 85 4.44 0.41 -10.30
CA GLY A 85 2.99 0.44 -10.10
C GLY A 85 2.37 1.81 -10.38
N ARG A 86 1.04 1.84 -10.41
CA ARG A 86 0.21 3.03 -10.50
C ARG A 86 -0.84 2.99 -9.39
N VAL A 87 -1.10 4.16 -8.80
CA VAL A 87 -2.22 4.37 -7.90
C VAL A 87 -3.09 5.47 -8.50
N GLY A 88 -4.31 5.14 -8.88
CA GLY A 88 -5.34 6.08 -9.29
C GLY A 88 -6.22 6.41 -8.10
N VAL A 89 -6.36 7.70 -7.81
CA VAL A 89 -7.18 8.21 -6.71
C VAL A 89 -8.31 9.03 -7.31
N ALA A 90 -9.55 8.69 -6.95
CA ALA A 90 -10.70 9.54 -7.14
C ALA A 90 -10.94 10.31 -5.84
N LEU A 91 -11.19 11.61 -5.94
CA LEU A 91 -11.45 12.44 -4.77
C LEU A 91 -12.51 13.49 -5.12
N GLU A 92 -13.27 13.86 -4.11
CA GLU A 92 -14.14 15.04 -4.14
C GLU A 92 -13.49 16.11 -3.27
N PHE A 93 -13.52 17.37 -3.73
CA PHE A 93 -13.00 18.46 -2.92
C PHE A 93 -13.89 19.70 -2.97
N ALA A 94 -13.96 20.36 -1.82
CA ALA A 94 -14.58 21.67 -1.67
C ALA A 94 -13.50 22.71 -1.40
N VAL A 95 -13.58 23.84 -2.08
CA VAL A 95 -12.74 25.00 -1.82
C VAL A 95 -13.60 26.08 -1.21
N SER A 96 -13.21 26.58 -0.05
CA SER A 96 -13.83 27.74 0.58
C SER A 96 -12.82 28.87 0.71
N THR A 97 -13.27 30.10 0.50
CA THR A 97 -12.45 31.30 0.65
C THR A 97 -12.80 32.04 1.94
N SER A 98 -11.91 32.91 2.41
CA SER A 98 -12.09 33.69 3.66
C SER A 98 -13.33 34.60 3.67
N ASP A 99 -13.88 34.92 2.50
CA ASP A 99 -15.14 35.66 2.29
C ASP A 99 -16.38 34.76 2.24
N GLY A 100 -16.25 33.46 2.55
CA GLY A 100 -17.36 32.52 2.72
C GLY A 100 -17.93 31.93 1.42
N LYS A 101 -17.33 32.21 0.26
CA LYS A 101 -17.73 31.57 -1.00
C LYS A 101 -17.12 30.18 -1.08
N SER A 102 -17.97 29.17 -1.29
CA SER A 102 -17.55 27.79 -1.47
C SER A 102 -17.87 27.32 -2.89
N THR A 103 -16.91 26.73 -3.58
CA THR A 103 -17.10 26.05 -4.85
C THR A 103 -16.62 24.62 -4.74
N SER A 104 -17.48 23.67 -5.14
CA SER A 104 -17.19 22.25 -5.22
C SER A 104 -16.86 21.89 -6.66
N ALA A 105 -15.86 21.05 -6.87
CA ALA A 105 -15.61 20.41 -8.16
C ALA A 105 -15.80 18.89 -7.98
N LEU A 106 -16.62 18.32 -8.86
CA LEU A 106 -16.81 16.87 -9.03
C LEU A 106 -15.85 16.37 -10.12
#